data_AF-A0AAX3FHU9-F1
#
_entry.id   AF-A0AAX3FHU9-F1
#
_cell.length_a   1.000
_cell.length_b   1.000
_cell.length_c   1.000
_cell.angle_alpha   90.00
_cell.angle_beta   90.00
_cell.angle_gamma   90.00
#
_symmetry.space_group_name_H-M   'P 1'
#
loop_
_entity.id
_entity.type
_entity.pdbx_description
1 polymer ?
#
loop_
_entity_poly.entity_id
_entity_poly.type
_entity_poly.pdbx_seq_one_letter_code
_entity_poly.pdbx_strand_id
1 'polypeptide(L)'
;MEHIEKWENGELGLDEKFVQRSTHTTPEMLDELLALQPISIRLSKGLIQDLKDIAQLHGLGYQPLIKQILTRFVESEKRMLANEKIQEDLAKLHNAA
;
A
#
# COMPACT_ATOMS: atom_id res chain seq x y z
N MET A 1 -14.73 -26.00 25.01
CA MET A 1 -15.84 -25.86 24.05
C MET A 1 -16.58 -24.54 24.26
N GLU A 2 -16.97 -24.19 25.47
CA GLU A 2 -17.70 -22.94 25.78
C GLU A 2 -16.99 -21.63 25.36
N HIS A 3 -15.66 -21.57 25.43
CA HIS A 3 -14.89 -20.40 25.00
C HIS A 3 -14.86 -20.15 23.49
N ILE A 4 -15.03 -21.21 22.68
CA ILE A 4 -15.04 -21.09 21.21
C ILE A 4 -16.37 -20.48 20.77
N GLU A 5 -17.49 -20.91 21.36
CA GLU A 5 -18.82 -20.36 21.03
C GLU A 5 -18.95 -18.87 21.38
N LYS A 6 -18.36 -18.42 22.50
CA LYS A 6 -18.32 -16.99 22.91
C LYS A 6 -17.39 -16.12 22.05
N TRP A 7 -16.48 -16.74 21.30
CA TRP A 7 -15.68 -16.03 20.30
C TRP A 7 -16.44 -15.91 18.97
N GLU A 8 -17.00 -17.03 18.49
CA GLU A 8 -17.72 -17.10 17.22
C GLU A 8 -19.02 -16.26 17.22
N ASN A 9 -19.69 -16.14 18.37
CA ASN A 9 -20.86 -15.27 18.52
C ASN A 9 -20.50 -13.76 18.65
N GLY A 10 -19.21 -13.43 18.70
CA GLY A 10 -18.70 -12.05 18.80
C GLY A 10 -18.70 -11.45 20.21
N GLU A 11 -19.14 -12.16 21.25
CA GLU A 11 -19.25 -11.66 22.62
C GLU A 11 -17.90 -11.20 23.18
N LEU A 12 -16.82 -11.92 22.88
CA LEU A 12 -15.45 -11.60 23.32
C LEU A 12 -14.66 -10.70 22.34
N GLY A 13 -15.15 -10.51 21.11
CA GLY A 13 -14.43 -9.80 20.05
C GLY A 13 -15.01 -8.42 19.70
N LEU A 14 -16.29 -8.18 19.99
CA LEU A 14 -17.01 -6.97 19.59
C LEU A 14 -17.23 -5.96 20.72
N ASP A 15 -16.99 -6.35 21.98
CA ASP A 15 -17.13 -5.47 23.15
C ASP A 15 -15.75 -4.93 23.56
N GLU A 16 -15.63 -3.61 23.64
CA GLU A 16 -14.40 -2.89 23.99
C GLU A 16 -13.83 -3.33 25.35
N LYS A 17 -14.67 -3.81 26.28
CA LYS A 17 -14.23 -4.31 27.60
C LYS A 17 -13.33 -5.55 27.52
N PHE A 18 -13.36 -6.28 26.39
CA PHE A 18 -12.53 -7.46 26.14
C PHE A 18 -11.36 -7.17 25.20
N VAL A 19 -11.22 -5.93 24.72
CA VAL A 19 -10.11 -5.52 23.84
C VAL A 19 -8.93 -5.04 24.68
N GLN A 20 -7.74 -5.54 24.36
CA GLN A 20 -6.48 -5.06 24.95
C GLN A 20 -5.43 -4.88 23.86
N ARG A 21 -4.65 -3.79 23.94
CA ARG A 21 -3.49 -3.60 23.06
C ARG A 21 -2.50 -4.74 23.30
N SER A 22 -2.10 -5.42 22.24
CA SER A 22 -1.06 -6.45 22.31
C SER A 22 0.24 -5.87 22.86
N THR A 23 0.82 -6.54 23.84
CA THR A 23 2.19 -6.27 24.34
C THR A 23 3.26 -6.98 23.50
N HIS A 24 2.86 -7.90 22.62
CA HIS A 24 3.75 -8.74 21.83
C HIS A 24 3.99 -8.22 20.41
N THR A 25 3.28 -7.16 20.01
CA THR A 25 3.37 -6.60 18.66
C THR A 25 3.44 -5.09 18.75
N THR A 26 4.53 -4.52 18.24
CA THR A 26 4.65 -3.07 18.08
C THR A 26 4.44 -2.68 16.62
N PRO A 27 4.04 -1.42 16.34
CA PRO A 27 3.95 -0.91 14.97
C PRO A 27 5.26 -1.07 14.19
N GLU A 28 6.41 -0.90 14.85
CA GLU A 28 7.73 -1.02 14.23
C GLU A 28 8.03 -2.46 13.81
N MET A 29 7.65 -3.46 14.64
CA MET A 29 7.75 -4.87 14.27
C MET A 29 6.88 -5.19 13.04
N LEU A 30 5.69 -4.59 12.97
CA LEU A 30 4.79 -4.78 11.82
C LEU A 30 5.38 -4.15 10.56
N ASP A 31 5.92 -2.94 10.67
CA ASP A 31 6.57 -2.26 9.55
C ASP A 31 7.77 -3.07 9.04
N GLU A 32 8.60 -3.62 9.92
CA GLU A 32 9.74 -4.46 9.55
C GLU A 32 9.30 -5.77 8.85
N LEU A 33 8.32 -6.47 9.42
CA LEU A 33 7.77 -7.70 8.83
C LEU A 33 7.16 -7.47 7.45
N LEU A 34 6.53 -6.31 7.24
CA LEU A 34 5.90 -5.93 5.96
C LEU A 34 6.85 -5.17 5.03
N ALA A 35 8.11 -4.98 5.42
CA ALA A 35 9.10 -4.15 4.72
C ALA A 35 8.57 -2.75 4.37
N LEU A 36 7.82 -2.14 5.30
CA LEU A 36 7.29 -0.80 5.16
C LEU A 36 8.27 0.22 5.72
N GLN A 37 8.38 1.35 5.02
CA GLN A 37 9.14 2.49 5.49
C GLN A 37 8.21 3.71 5.53
N PRO A 38 8.03 4.36 6.69
CA PRO A 38 7.27 5.60 6.76
C PRO A 38 8.03 6.69 6.00
N ILE A 39 7.32 7.39 5.11
CA ILE A 39 7.86 8.54 4.38
C ILE A 39 7.17 9.81 4.86
N SER A 40 7.95 10.87 5.02
CA SER A 40 7.43 12.21 5.30
C SER A 40 7.70 13.10 4.08
N ILE A 41 6.64 13.42 3.36
CA ILE A 41 6.69 14.28 2.17
C ILE A 41 5.81 15.52 2.39
N ARG A 42 6.27 16.67 1.92
CA ARG A 42 5.48 17.90 1.92
C ARG A 42 4.75 18.04 0.60
N LEU A 43 3.43 18.16 0.65
CA LEU A 43 2.56 18.37 -0.51
C LEU A 43 1.80 19.68 -0.35
N SER A 44 1.35 20.27 -1.46
CA SER A 44 0.51 21.46 -1.40
C SER A 44 -0.84 21.12 -0.76
N LYS A 45 -1.42 22.08 -0.02
CA LYS A 45 -2.72 21.86 0.66
C LYS A 45 -3.84 21.51 -0.30
N GLY A 46 -3.88 22.16 -1.47
CA GLY A 46 -4.85 21.87 -2.53
C GLY A 46 -4.74 20.44 -3.02
N LEU A 47 -3.53 20.00 -3.35
CA LEU A 47 -3.28 18.63 -3.81
C LEU A 47 -3.73 17.58 -2.76
N ILE A 48 -3.45 17.80 -1.48
CA ILE A 48 -3.90 16.90 -0.41
C ILE A 48 -5.43 16.82 -0.38
N GLN A 49 -6.12 17.94 -0.56
CA GLN A 49 -7.58 17.97 -0.56
C GLN A 49 -8.14 17.25 -1.80
N ASP A 50 -7.63 17.55 -2.99
CA ASP A 50 -8.05 16.91 -4.23
C ASP A 50 -7.91 15.38 -4.15
N LEU A 51 -6.79 14.90 -3.60
CA LEU A 51 -6.54 13.47 -3.43
C LEU A 51 -7.48 12.82 -2.40
N LYS A 52 -7.88 13.54 -1.35
CA LYS A 52 -8.89 13.05 -0.40
C LYS A 52 -10.26 12.94 -1.06
N ASP A 53 -10.64 13.95 -1.83
CA ASP A 53 -11.94 13.99 -2.52
C ASP A 53 -12.02 12.86 -3.56
N ILE A 54 -10.95 12.66 -4.34
CA ILE A 54 -10.83 11.53 -5.27
C ILE A 54 -10.91 10.20 -4.51
N ALA A 55 -10.19 10.05 -3.40
CA ALA A 55 -10.24 8.81 -2.63
C ALA A 55 -11.67 8.50 -2.14
N GLN A 56 -12.39 9.51 -1.66
CA GLN A 56 -13.77 9.37 -1.22
C GLN A 56 -14.70 8.94 -2.36
N LEU A 57 -14.56 9.53 -3.56
CA LEU A 57 -15.33 9.13 -4.75
C LEU A 57 -15.11 7.66 -5.12
N HIS A 58 -13.91 7.13 -4.89
CA HIS A 58 -13.58 5.73 -5.15
C HIS A 58 -13.82 4.80 -3.95
N GLY A 59 -14.39 5.29 -2.84
CA GLY A 59 -14.60 4.50 -1.63
C GLY A 59 -13.30 4.04 -0.94
N LEU A 60 -12.21 4.79 -1.14
CA LEU A 60 -10.88 4.50 -0.61
C LEU A 60 -10.45 5.58 0.40
N GLY A 61 -9.53 5.22 1.29
CA GLY A 61 -8.80 6.20 2.08
C GLY A 61 -7.74 6.93 1.23
N TYR A 62 -7.36 8.14 1.65
CA TYR A 62 -6.30 8.92 1.01
C TYR A 62 -4.96 8.17 0.96
N GLN A 63 -4.54 7.56 2.08
CA GLN A 63 -3.28 6.81 2.13
C GLN A 63 -3.27 5.59 1.17
N PRO A 64 -4.32 4.74 1.13
CA PRO A 64 -4.46 3.69 0.11
C PRO A 64 -4.34 4.23 -1.33
N LEU A 65 -5.02 5.33 -1.65
CA LEU A 65 -4.97 5.94 -2.97
C LEU A 65 -3.54 6.37 -3.33
N ILE A 66 -2.85 7.08 -2.43
CA ILE A 66 -1.47 7.52 -2.66
C ILE A 66 -0.55 6.32 -2.93
N LYS A 67 -0.68 5.25 -2.15
CA LYS A 67 0.10 4.03 -2.34
C LYS A 67 -0.11 3.47 -3.74
N GLN A 68 -1.36 3.38 -4.19
CA GLN A 68 -1.69 2.90 -5.54
C GLN A 68 -1.12 3.79 -6.64
N ILE A 69 -1.23 5.12 -6.50
CA ILE A 69 -0.70 6.08 -7.48
C ILE A 69 0.81 5.91 -7.62
N LEU A 70 1.54 5.89 -6.50
CA LEU A 70 3.00 5.74 -6.52
C LEU A 70 3.43 4.39 -7.10
N THR A 71 2.74 3.29 -6.75
CA THR A 71 3.02 1.97 -7.31
C THR A 71 2.79 1.94 -8.82
N ARG A 72 1.64 2.43 -9.29
CA ARG A 72 1.31 2.46 -10.73
C ARG A 72 2.29 3.31 -11.53
N PHE A 73 2.72 4.44 -10.98
CA PHE A 73 3.72 5.29 -11.60
C PHE A 73 5.04 4.53 -11.77
N VAL A 74 5.58 3.93 -10.70
CA VAL A 74 6.85 3.18 -10.75
C VAL A 74 6.77 1.99 -11.71
N GLU A 75 5.67 1.26 -11.72
CA GLU A 75 5.46 0.14 -12.65
C GLU A 75 5.44 0.61 -14.11
N SER A 76 4.83 1.75 -14.39
CA SER A 76 4.82 2.36 -15.73
C SER A 76 6.22 2.74 -16.19
N GLU A 77 6.99 3.44 -15.34
CA GLU A 77 8.36 3.86 -15.65
C GLU A 77 9.27 2.65 -15.91
N LYS A 78 9.20 1.62 -15.06
CA LYS A 78 9.97 0.39 -15.24
C LYS A 78 9.69 -0.29 -16.57
N ARG A 79 8.41 -0.37 -16.96
CA ARG A 79 7.99 -0.97 -18.23
C ARG A 79 8.47 -0.16 -19.43
N MET A 80 8.41 1.17 -19.34
CA MET A 80 8.92 2.07 -20.39
C MET A 80 10.42 1.83 -20.62
N LEU A 81 11.22 1.89 -19.55
CA LEU A 81 12.67 1.67 -19.63
C LEU A 81 13.02 0.27 -20.15
N ALA A 82 12.28 -0.76 -19.73
CA ALA A 82 12.50 -2.12 -20.22
C ALA A 82 12.23 -2.22 -21.74
N ASN A 83 11.16 -1.60 -22.22
CA ASN A 83 10.82 -1.58 -23.64
C ASN A 83 11.88 -0.84 -24.46
N GLU A 84 12.34 0.32 -24.00
CA GLU A 84 13.42 1.09 -24.65
C GLU A 84 14.68 0.22 -24.78
N LYS A 85 15.08 -0.43 -23.69
CA LYS A 85 16.25 -1.31 -23.69
C LYS A 85 16.13 -2.46 -24.68
N ILE A 86 14.95 -3.09 -24.77
CA ILE A 86 14.67 -4.15 -25.74
C ILE A 86 14.80 -3.63 -27.17
N GLN A 87 14.26 -2.43 -27.46
CA GLN A 87 14.36 -1.84 -28.80
C GLN A 87 15.80 -1.52 -29.18
N GLU A 88 16.59 -0.98 -28.25
CA GLU A 88 18.02 -0.74 -28.49
C GLU A 88 18.79 -2.03 -28.79
N ASP A 89 18.53 -3.09 -28.03
CA ASP A 89 19.24 -4.36 -28.20
C ASP A 89 18.82 -5.06 -29.50
N LEU A 90 17.54 -4.96 -29.90
CA LEU A 90 17.08 -5.42 -31.22
C LEU A 90 17.72 -4.62 -32.36
N ALA A 91 17.82 -3.29 -32.23
CA ALA A 91 18.48 -2.45 -33.24
C ALA A 91 19.96 -2.80 -33.38
N LYS A 92 20.67 -3.07 -32.27
CA LYS A 92 22.06 -3.52 -32.30
C LYS A 92 22.23 -4.87 -32.97
N LEU A 93 21.34 -5.83 -32.68
CA LEU A 93 21.34 -7.14 -33.34
C LEU A 93 21.09 -7.03 -34.85
N HIS A 94 20.15 -6.18 -35.27
CA HIS A 94 19.87 -5.95 -36.68
C HIS A 94 21.05 -5.29 -37.41
N ASN A 95 21.74 -4.35 -36.76
CA ASN A 95 22.92 -3.69 -37.34
C ASN A 95 24.19 -4.55 -37.33
N ALA A 96 24.20 -5.64 -36.56
CA ALA A 96 25.33 -6.57 -36.46
C ALA A 96 25.19 -7.82 -37.36
N ALA A 97 24.02 -8.00 -38.00
CA ALA A 97 23.70 -9.08 -38.94
C ALA A 97 23.80 -8.59 -40.39
#